data_AF-U3ATQ4-F1
#
_entry.id   AF-U3ATQ4-F1
#
_cell.length_a   1.000
_cell.length_b   1.000
_cell.length_c   1.000
_cell.angle_alpha   90.00
_cell.angle_beta   90.00
_cell.angle_gamma   90.00
#
_symmetry.space_group_name_H-M   'P 1'
#
loop_
_entity.id
_entity.type
_entity.pdbx_description
1 polymer ?
#
loop_
_entity_poly.entity_id
_entity_poly.type
_entity_poly.pdbx_seq_one_letter_code
_entity_poly.pdbx_strand_id
1 'polypeptide(L)'
;MTIGTIDWPEEPKMAIELYLNFVIRIIKENNLIFPTQFKDPIVITQRYLEESISVEEYKEAVVEWWDYIDTNGFIREFSDRNALVARVAICLLSVTAEDVPELGQHLSWFFELLDKLGINTDCPTNQMYEHFPLK
;
A
#
# COMPACT_ATOMS: atom_id res chain seq x y z
N MET A 1 -15.65 -11.72 -8.68
CA MET A 1 -15.34 -11.88 -7.24
C MET A 1 -14.81 -10.54 -6.72
N THR A 2 -15.07 -10.17 -5.47
CA THR A 2 -14.78 -8.81 -4.95
C THR A 2 -13.89 -8.90 -3.72
N ILE A 3 -13.24 -7.80 -3.34
CA ILE A 3 -12.43 -7.69 -2.13
C ILE A 3 -13.20 -8.12 -0.86
N GLY A 4 -14.53 -7.99 -0.87
CA GLY A 4 -15.39 -8.42 0.23
C GLY A 4 -15.46 -9.94 0.48
N THR A 5 -14.90 -10.77 -0.40
CA THR A 5 -14.82 -12.23 -0.21
C THR A 5 -13.54 -12.68 0.48
N ILE A 6 -12.60 -11.77 0.77
CA ILE A 6 -11.36 -12.09 1.48
C ILE A 6 -11.68 -12.50 2.92
N ASP A 7 -11.08 -13.61 3.35
CA ASP A 7 -11.12 -14.09 4.72
C ASP A 7 -9.91 -13.57 5.51
N TRP A 8 -10.04 -12.39 6.09
CA TRP A 8 -8.95 -11.77 6.83
C TRP A 8 -8.61 -12.58 8.10
N PRO A 9 -7.31 -12.83 8.38
CA PRO A 9 -6.90 -13.46 9.63
C PRO A 9 -7.45 -12.72 10.86
N GLU A 10 -7.86 -13.47 11.89
CA GLU A 10 -8.33 -12.89 13.17
C GLU A 10 -7.21 -12.15 13.92
N GLU A 11 -5.96 -12.61 13.77
CA GLU A 11 -4.80 -11.96 14.37
C GLU A 11 -4.41 -10.71 13.56
N PRO A 12 -4.45 -9.50 14.16
CA PRO A 12 -4.18 -8.24 13.46
C PRO A 12 -2.85 -8.22 12.71
N LYS A 13 -1.80 -8.76 13.34
CA LYS A 13 -0.46 -8.82 12.75
C LYS A 13 -0.45 -9.65 11.46
N MET A 14 -1.08 -10.82 11.47
CA MET A 14 -1.18 -11.67 10.28
C MET A 14 -1.97 -10.99 9.15
N ALA A 15 -3.05 -10.27 9.48
CA ALA A 15 -3.83 -9.55 8.48
C ALA A 15 -3.03 -8.42 7.81
N ILE A 16 -2.28 -7.65 8.61
CA ILE A 16 -1.38 -6.59 8.14
C ILE A 16 -0.26 -7.17 7.27
N GLU A 17 0.41 -8.23 7.74
CA GLU A 17 1.44 -8.93 6.99
C GLU A 17 0.91 -9.43 5.64
N LEU A 18 -0.28 -10.04 5.63
CA LEU A 18 -0.91 -10.53 4.42
C LEU A 18 -1.18 -9.41 3.41
N TYR A 19 -1.74 -8.28 3.88
CA TYR A 19 -1.98 -7.10 3.06
C TYR A 19 -0.68 -6.46 2.54
N LEU A 20 0.27 -6.15 3.42
CA LEU A 20 1.50 -5.43 3.04
C LEU A 20 2.36 -6.27 2.10
N ASN A 21 2.47 -7.58 2.33
CA ASN A 21 3.21 -8.47 1.42
C ASN A 21 2.58 -8.51 0.02
N PHE A 22 1.24 -8.49 -0.07
CA PHE A 22 0.57 -8.39 -1.37
C PHE A 22 0.91 -7.08 -2.08
N VAL A 23 0.76 -5.94 -1.39
CA VAL A 23 1.05 -4.61 -1.96
C VAL A 23 2.52 -4.51 -2.42
N ILE A 24 3.47 -4.97 -1.59
CA ILE A 24 4.90 -5.04 -1.94
C ILE A 24 5.12 -5.88 -3.20
N ARG A 25 4.49 -7.05 -3.29
CA ARG A 25 4.62 -7.94 -4.46
C ARG A 25 4.17 -7.24 -5.73
N ILE A 26 2.98 -6.64 -5.73
CA ILE A 26 2.42 -5.94 -6.89
C ILE A 26 3.32 -4.77 -7.32
N ILE A 27 3.81 -3.98 -6.36
CA ILE A 27 4.72 -2.86 -6.63
C ILE A 27 6.01 -3.35 -7.30
N LYS A 28 6.63 -4.41 -6.77
CA LYS A 28 7.88 -4.98 -7.31
C LYS A 28 7.69 -5.54 -8.72
N GLU A 29 6.63 -6.32 -8.94
CA GLU A 29 6.36 -6.93 -10.25
C GLU A 29 6.03 -5.90 -11.33
N ASN A 30 5.41 -4.77 -10.96
CA ASN A 30 5.14 -3.67 -11.88
C ASN A 30 6.29 -2.65 -11.97
N ASN A 31 7.43 -2.91 -11.33
CA ASN A 31 8.61 -2.04 -11.31
C ASN A 31 8.27 -0.57 -10.97
N LEU A 32 7.40 -0.36 -9.99
CA LEU A 32 7.05 0.99 -9.55
C LEU A 32 8.25 1.62 -8.82
N ILE A 33 8.75 2.73 -9.38
CA ILE A 33 9.88 3.48 -8.85
C ILE A 33 9.37 4.66 -8.03
N PHE A 34 9.82 4.72 -6.77
CA PHE A 34 9.56 5.84 -5.86
C PHE A 34 10.64 6.92 -5.99
N PRO A 35 10.29 8.21 -5.77
CA PRO A 35 11.27 9.28 -5.71
C PRO A 35 12.40 9.02 -4.68
N THR A 36 13.66 9.16 -5.11
CA THR A 36 14.84 8.79 -4.32
C THR A 36 15.20 9.78 -3.22
N GLN A 37 14.55 10.95 -3.16
CA GLN A 37 14.76 11.92 -2.09
C GLN A 37 14.16 11.47 -0.74
N PHE A 38 13.30 10.44 -0.75
CA PHE A 38 12.70 9.84 0.45
C PHE A 38 13.30 8.47 0.71
N LYS A 39 13.14 8.00 1.95
CA LYS A 39 13.39 6.60 2.26
C LYS A 39 12.42 5.72 1.46
N ASP A 40 12.93 4.61 0.94
CA ASP A 40 12.13 3.67 0.14
C ASP A 40 10.99 3.10 1.01
N PRO A 41 9.71 3.31 0.61
CA PRO A 41 8.57 2.83 1.39
C PRO A 41 8.57 1.32 1.52
N ILE A 42 9.04 0.56 0.51
CA ILE A 42 9.14 -0.90 0.59
C ILE A 42 10.10 -1.29 1.73
N VAL A 43 11.26 -0.64 1.80
CA VAL A 43 12.27 -0.94 2.82
C VAL A 43 11.74 -0.62 4.21
N ILE A 44 11.05 0.52 4.37
CA ILE A 44 10.44 0.89 5.65
C ILE A 44 9.36 -0.11 6.05
N THR A 45 8.46 -0.48 5.14
CA THR A 45 7.41 -1.46 5.40
C THR A 45 7.99 -2.82 5.78
N GLN A 46 9.02 -3.29 5.08
CA GLN A 46 9.70 -4.54 5.44
C GLN A 46 10.30 -4.49 6.83
N ARG A 47 10.97 -3.37 7.18
CA ARG A 47 11.50 -3.16 8.53
C ARG A 47 10.42 -3.15 9.60
N TYR A 48 9.24 -2.61 9.30
CA TYR A 48 8.08 -2.64 10.19
C TYR A 48 7.55 -4.06 10.39
N LEU A 49 7.41 -4.84 9.31
CA LEU A 49 6.99 -6.26 9.37
C LEU A 49 7.99 -7.13 10.17
N GLU A 50 9.28 -6.81 10.08
CA GLU A 50 10.37 -7.46 10.82
C GLU A 50 10.50 -6.96 12.27
N GLU A 51 9.62 -6.05 12.72
CA GLU A 51 9.67 -5.43 14.05
C GLU A 51 11.00 -4.72 14.36
N SER A 52 11.71 -4.28 13.32
CA SER A 52 13.02 -3.62 13.42
C SER A 52 12.93 -2.08 13.53
N ILE A 53 11.72 -1.54 13.44
CA ILE A 53 11.35 -0.14 13.72
C ILE A 53 10.05 -0.11 14.50
N SER A 54 9.82 0.97 15.26
CA SER A 54 8.56 1.15 15.97
C SER A 54 7.42 1.56 15.04
N VAL A 55 6.18 1.46 15.53
CA VAL A 55 5.00 1.95 14.79
C VAL A 55 5.04 3.47 14.61
N GLU A 56 5.64 4.20 15.55
CA GLU A 56 5.85 5.65 15.46
C GLU A 56 6.83 5.99 14.34
N GLU A 57 7.97 5.30 14.26
CA GLU A 57 8.92 5.47 13.14
C GLU A 57 8.29 5.15 11.78
N TYR A 58 7.43 4.12 11.72
CA TYR A 58 6.66 3.76 10.53
C TYR A 58 5.64 4.83 10.14
N LYS A 59 4.88 5.37 11.12
CA LYS A 59 3.91 6.45 10.90
C LYS A 59 4.59 7.78 10.55
N GLU A 60 5.78 8.09 11.08
CA GLU A 60 6.53 9.28 10.68
C GLU A 60 6.89 9.26 9.19
N ALA A 61 7.22 8.09 8.64
CA ALA A 61 7.50 7.96 7.22
C ALA A 61 6.29 8.33 6.34
N VAL A 62 5.06 8.03 6.76
CA VAL A 62 3.87 8.42 5.98
C VAL A 62 3.67 9.93 5.95
N VAL A 63 4.08 10.65 6.99
CA VAL A 63 3.99 12.11 7.06
C VAL A 63 4.86 12.75 5.98
N GLU A 64 6.09 12.25 5.76
CA GLU A 64 6.97 12.75 4.71
C GLU A 64 6.33 12.67 3.30
N TRP A 65 5.58 11.60 3.03
CA TRP A 65 4.88 11.42 1.75
C TRP A 65 3.63 12.31 1.63
N TRP A 66 2.92 12.56 2.73
CA TRP A 66 1.83 13.53 2.74
C TRP A 66 2.34 14.96 2.52
N ASP A 67 3.44 15.34 3.16
CA ASP A 67 4.09 16.64 2.99
C ASP A 67 4.58 16.82 1.54
N TYR A 68 5.09 15.75 0.91
CA TYR A 68 5.42 15.76 -0.51
C TYR A 68 4.21 16.05 -1.39
N ILE A 69 3.05 15.42 -1.10
CA ILE A 69 1.81 15.67 -1.83
C ILE A 69 1.35 17.12 -1.65
N ASP A 70 1.37 17.64 -0.42
CA ASP A 70 0.92 19.00 -0.13
C ASP A 70 1.83 20.05 -0.79
N THR A 71 3.14 19.96 -0.57
CA THR A 71 4.14 20.93 -1.04
C THR A 71 4.18 21.06 -2.57
N ASN A 72 3.83 19.99 -3.29
CA ASN A 72 3.80 19.98 -4.76
C ASN A 72 2.40 20.28 -5.34
N GLY A 73 1.42 20.64 -4.51
CA GLY A 73 0.05 20.93 -4.95
C GLY A 73 -0.71 19.68 -5.42
N PHE A 74 -0.27 18.49 -5.01
CA PHE A 74 -0.81 17.23 -5.48
C PHE A 74 -2.05 16.74 -4.72
N ILE A 75 -2.56 17.47 -3.72
CA ILE A 75 -3.70 17.03 -2.88
C ILE A 75 -4.90 16.56 -3.71
N ARG A 76 -5.21 17.26 -4.80
CA ARG A 76 -6.33 16.92 -5.72
C ARG A 76 -5.87 16.40 -7.08
N GLU A 77 -4.57 16.15 -7.22
CA GLU A 77 -3.96 15.68 -8.45
C GLU A 77 -3.94 14.14 -8.47
N PHE A 78 -4.65 13.55 -9.44
CA PHE A 78 -4.83 12.12 -9.62
C PHE A 78 -4.52 11.64 -11.04
N SER A 79 -3.91 12.51 -11.85
CA SER A 79 -3.41 12.23 -13.20
C SER A 79 -1.88 12.31 -13.26
N ASP A 80 -1.25 13.10 -12.38
CA ASP A 80 0.21 13.15 -12.29
C ASP A 80 0.78 11.84 -11.73
N ARG A 81 1.78 11.30 -12.41
CA ARG A 81 2.40 10.02 -12.05
C ARG A 81 3.09 10.08 -10.68
N ASN A 82 3.77 11.18 -10.34
CA ASN A 82 4.45 11.31 -9.06
C ASN A 82 3.44 11.45 -7.92
N ALA A 83 2.33 12.16 -8.15
CA ALA A 83 1.21 12.24 -7.22
C ALA A 83 0.59 10.86 -6.94
N LEU A 84 0.45 10.02 -7.97
CA LEU A 84 -0.07 8.65 -7.83
C LEU A 84 0.92 7.72 -7.13
N VAL A 85 2.21 7.77 -7.48
CA VAL A 85 3.24 6.95 -6.82
C VAL A 85 3.42 7.34 -5.36
N ALA A 86 3.33 8.62 -5.00
CA ALA A 86 3.34 9.04 -3.61
C ALA A 86 2.16 8.44 -2.82
N ARG A 87 0.97 8.35 -3.43
CA ARG A 87 -0.18 7.69 -2.80
C ARG A 87 0.00 6.18 -2.66
N VAL A 88 0.67 5.54 -3.62
CA VAL A 88 1.06 4.13 -3.49
C VAL A 88 2.04 3.94 -2.33
N ALA A 89 3.00 4.85 -2.14
CA ALA A 89 3.88 4.82 -0.97
C ALA A 89 3.09 4.96 0.34
N ILE A 90 2.06 5.81 0.37
CA ILE A 90 1.18 5.95 1.52
C ILE A 90 0.42 4.64 1.81
N CYS A 91 -0.09 3.93 0.80
CA CYS A 91 -0.72 2.61 0.99
C CYS A 91 0.19 1.58 1.69
N LEU A 92 1.51 1.71 1.54
CA LEU A 92 2.50 0.87 2.20
C LEU A 92 2.85 1.32 3.62
N LEU A 93 2.61 2.58 3.96
CA LEU A 93 3.06 3.25 5.19
C LEU A 93 1.94 3.65 6.15
N SER A 94 0.68 3.45 5.75
CA SER A 94 -0.49 3.91 6.50
C SER A 94 -1.24 2.81 7.24
N VAL A 95 -0.78 1.56 7.23
CA VAL A 95 -1.56 0.42 7.73
C VAL A 95 -0.96 -0.14 9.01
N THR A 96 -1.74 -0.07 10.08
CA THR A 96 -1.40 -0.56 11.42
C THR A 96 -2.52 -1.43 11.99
N ALA A 97 -2.36 -1.90 13.24
CA ALA A 97 -3.39 -2.71 13.93
C ALA A 97 -4.74 -1.99 14.06
N GLU A 98 -4.74 -0.67 14.09
CA GLU A 98 -5.95 0.16 14.16
C GLU A 98 -6.75 0.12 12.85
N ASP A 99 -6.07 -0.13 11.72
CA ASP A 99 -6.61 -0.07 10.36
C ASP A 99 -7.09 -1.43 9.84
N VAL A 100 -6.95 -2.51 10.63
CA VAL A 100 -7.37 -3.88 10.26
C VAL A 100 -8.83 -3.96 9.78
N PRO A 101 -9.81 -3.29 10.41
CA PRO A 101 -11.19 -3.29 9.92
C PRO A 101 -11.36 -2.67 8.51
N GLU A 102 -10.39 -1.86 8.07
CA GLU A 102 -10.45 -1.08 6.83
C GLU A 102 -9.52 -1.62 5.73
N LEU A 103 -8.82 -2.74 5.95
CA LEU A 103 -7.88 -3.32 4.97
C LEU A 103 -8.50 -3.56 3.58
N GLY A 104 -9.77 -3.95 3.52
CA GLY A 104 -10.49 -4.08 2.26
C GLY A 104 -10.66 -2.74 1.51
N GLN A 105 -10.85 -1.64 2.25
CA GLN A 105 -10.94 -0.30 1.67
C GLN A 105 -9.56 0.18 1.20
N HIS A 106 -8.51 -0.05 2.01
CA HIS A 106 -7.13 0.23 1.61
C HIS A 106 -6.74 -0.53 0.34
N LEU A 107 -7.13 -1.81 0.25
CA LEU A 107 -6.89 -2.62 -0.94
C LEU A 107 -7.66 -2.08 -2.15
N SER A 108 -8.93 -1.72 -2.00
CA SER A 108 -9.72 -1.10 -3.09
C SER A 108 -9.05 0.17 -3.60
N TRP A 109 -8.61 1.02 -2.69
CA TRP A 109 -7.91 2.25 -3.03
C TRP A 109 -6.59 1.99 -3.75
N PHE A 110 -5.82 1.00 -3.30
CA PHE A 110 -4.59 0.60 -3.99
C PHE A 110 -4.86 0.17 -5.44
N PHE A 111 -5.90 -0.64 -5.69
CA PHE A 111 -6.30 -1.02 -7.05
C PHE A 111 -6.71 0.18 -7.91
N GLU A 112 -7.43 1.15 -7.35
CA GLU A 112 -7.76 2.40 -8.06
C GLU A 112 -6.52 3.20 -8.44
N LEU A 113 -5.49 3.23 -7.60
CA LEU A 113 -4.21 3.89 -7.91
C LEU A 113 -3.46 3.16 -9.03
N LEU A 114 -3.47 1.82 -9.06
CA LEU A 114 -2.87 1.04 -10.13
C LEU A 114 -3.55 1.33 -11.48
N ASP A 115 -4.89 1.35 -11.50
CA ASP A 115 -5.67 1.69 -12.70
C ASP A 115 -5.32 3.09 -13.22
N LYS A 116 -5.26 4.08 -12.31
CA LYS A 116 -4.85 5.46 -12.65
C LYS A 116 -3.41 5.57 -13.15
N LEU A 117 -2.52 4.68 -12.70
CA LEU A 117 -1.15 4.57 -13.20
C LEU A 117 -1.07 3.87 -14.57
N GLY A 118 -2.20 3.40 -15.11
CA GLY A 118 -2.26 2.65 -16.36
C GLY A 118 -1.75 1.20 -16.23
N ILE A 119 -1.67 0.68 -15.00
CA ILE A 119 -1.31 -0.73 -14.77
C ILE A 119 -2.55 -1.58 -15.02
N ASN A 120 -2.41 -2.61 -15.86
CA ASN A 120 -3.49 -3.56 -16.09
C ASN A 120 -3.80 -4.29 -14.78
N THR A 121 -5.01 -4.04 -14.24
CA THR A 121 -5.49 -4.59 -12.98
C THR A 121 -5.89 -6.06 -13.05
N ASP A 122 -6.05 -6.65 -14.24
CA ASP A 122 -6.35 -8.09 -14.42
C ASP A 122 -5.31 -8.97 -13.70
N CYS A 123 -4.02 -8.61 -13.84
CA CYS A 123 -2.92 -9.36 -13.24
C CYS A 123 -2.92 -9.24 -11.71
N PRO A 124 -2.91 -8.02 -11.10
CA PRO A 124 -3.10 -7.85 -9.66
C PRO A 124 -4.37 -8.51 -9.11
N THR A 125 -5.49 -8.50 -9.85
CA THR A 125 -6.74 -9.15 -9.43
C THR A 125 -6.59 -10.67 -9.38
N ASN A 126 -5.97 -11.29 -10.38
CA ASN A 126 -5.70 -12.73 -10.34
C ASN A 126 -4.77 -13.09 -9.19
N GLN A 127 -3.73 -12.29 -8.95
CA GLN A 127 -2.81 -12.51 -7.84
C GLN A 127 -3.47 -12.33 -6.48
N MET A 128 -4.45 -11.42 -6.37
CA MET A 128 -5.24 -11.28 -5.15
C MET A 128 -5.98 -12.60 -4.84
N TYR A 129 -6.56 -13.26 -5.84
CA TYR A 129 -7.23 -14.54 -5.64
C TYR A 129 -6.29 -15.70 -5.29
N GLU A 130 -5.01 -15.62 -5.71
CA GLU A 130 -3.99 -16.60 -5.35
C GLU A 130 -3.37 -16.34 -3.96
N HIS A 131 -3.29 -15.08 -3.56
CA HIS A 131 -2.58 -14.64 -2.35
C HIS A 131 -3.47 -14.65 -1.11
N PHE A 132 -4.72 -14.20 -1.23
CA PHE A 132 -5.64 -14.09 -0.10
C PHE A 132 -6.53 -15.34 0.03
N PRO A 133 -6.73 -15.86 1.25
CA PRO A 133 -7.78 -16.84 1.49
C PRO A 133 -9.15 -16.21 1.25
N LEU A 134 -10.08 -17.02 0.73
CA LEU A 134 -11.43 -16.60 0.35
C LEU A 134 -12.47 -17.40 1.12
N LYS A 135 -13.60 -16.75 1.44
CA LYS A 135 -14.77 -17.36 2.09
C LYS A 135 -15.59 -18.23 1.15
#